data_AF-A0A960Q5Z3-F1
#
_entry.id   AF-A0A960Q5Z3-F1
#
_cell.length_a   1.000
_cell.length_b   1.000
_cell.length_c   1.000
_cell.angle_alpha   90.00
_cell.angle_beta   90.00
_cell.angle_gamma   90.00
#
_symmetry.space_group_name_H-M   'P 1'
#
loop_
_entity.id
_entity.type
_entity.pdbx_description
1 polymer ?
#
loop_
_entity_poly.entity_id
_entity_poly.type
_entity_poly.pdbx_seq_one_letter_code
_entity_poly.pdbx_strand_id
1 'polypeptide(L)'
;MPTSSTNTNNPLWTHLAEILQGEPEEIWIAIDQCLRVVNRSIEAQINEILHHPDFQALERMWMGLALLIDSVGDLPLVKLEMLQCTKEELADDFDQFMDLSDSGLFQHLYKTEYDQAGGEPYGSVLFHHFYDHRPLDTHLLKQISKVAAACHCPAITNAAFTLFGARNARQLEQVEDLDLLFQNPEYTKWRALRETEDARYLALALPQVLIRAPYSQRIAHGLVFTENLRSEEDLAWAPATFPIAIMLARSFSKHGWCVHIRGPHTGGLVEEITPPKWTMPGLDIIRPPIQLSFSDKQEHMFSNHGFLVLNYFKTRHRLCVFSAPTLQIFSRDVDHAFTSNDRLAASLPYVYLVSRIAHYQKVIQRENVGTVKESTQIENELRDWLQKLVTKMPDPSLEIRSRYPLRGGLVDVMEDPGNPGFFNVRMVIQPHLQLEGVNAELTLLSKLPRKKE
;
A
#
# COMPACT_ATOMS: atom_id res chain seq x y z
N MET A 1 31.67 -6.29 25.28
CA MET A 1 32.22 -6.96 26.48
C MET A 1 31.07 -7.36 27.39
N PRO A 2 30.89 -8.66 27.67
CA PRO A 2 30.41 -9.13 28.95
C PRO A 2 31.59 -9.72 29.73
N THR A 3 31.87 -9.13 30.88
CA THR A 3 32.65 -9.76 31.96
C THR A 3 31.79 -10.88 32.56
N SER A 4 31.88 -12.10 32.04
CA SER A 4 31.42 -13.29 32.76
C SER A 4 32.63 -13.87 33.49
N SER A 5 32.63 -13.67 34.81
CA SER A 5 33.45 -14.35 35.82
C SER A 5 34.24 -15.55 35.32
N THR A 6 35.56 -15.43 35.44
CA THR A 6 36.57 -16.49 35.44
C THR A 6 36.06 -17.76 36.13
N ASN A 7 35.70 -18.77 35.34
CA ASN A 7 35.44 -20.11 35.83
C ASN A 7 36.70 -20.96 35.65
N THR A 8 37.82 -20.51 36.23
CA THR A 8 39.12 -21.20 36.25
C THR A 8 39.09 -22.48 37.08
N ASN A 9 38.02 -22.72 37.86
CA ASN A 9 37.80 -23.92 38.68
C ASN A 9 36.88 -24.97 38.02
N ASN A 10 36.63 -24.89 36.71
CA ASN A 10 35.80 -25.88 36.04
C ASN A 10 36.59 -27.20 35.87
N PRO A 11 36.16 -28.34 36.45
CA PRO A 11 36.91 -29.61 36.46
C PRO A 11 37.18 -30.18 35.06
N LEU A 12 36.44 -29.74 34.04
CA LEU A 12 36.70 -30.06 32.64
C LEU A 12 38.02 -29.47 32.12
N TRP A 13 38.39 -28.25 32.56
CA TRP A 13 39.60 -27.58 32.09
C TRP A 13 40.86 -28.17 32.71
N THR A 14 40.80 -28.55 33.99
CA THR A 14 41.88 -29.28 34.65
C THR A 14 42.09 -30.67 34.02
N HIS A 15 41.01 -31.36 33.65
CA HIS A 15 41.12 -32.66 32.99
C HIS A 15 41.66 -32.55 31.55
N LEU A 16 41.26 -31.52 30.79
CA LEU A 16 41.83 -31.22 29.47
C LEU A 16 43.30 -30.80 29.54
N ALA A 17 43.70 -30.08 30.60
CA ALA A 17 45.08 -29.70 30.86
C ALA A 17 45.99 -30.90 31.17
N GLU A 18 45.49 -31.87 31.93
CA GLU A 18 46.19 -33.13 32.17
C GLU A 18 46.39 -33.94 30.88
N ILE A 19 45.40 -33.95 29.97
CA ILE A 19 45.46 -34.69 28.70
C ILE A 19 46.39 -34.02 27.67
N LEU A 20 46.39 -32.68 27.62
CA LEU A 20 47.13 -31.89 26.62
C LEU A 20 48.53 -31.44 27.09
N GLN A 21 48.92 -31.72 28.34
CA GLN A 21 50.21 -31.34 28.94
C GLN A 21 50.53 -29.83 28.83
N GLY A 22 49.55 -28.97 29.14
CA GLY A 22 49.71 -27.50 29.10
C GLY A 22 49.04 -26.80 30.29
N GLU A 23 49.29 -25.49 30.46
CA GLU A 23 48.61 -24.75 31.53
C GLU A 23 47.10 -24.59 31.22
N PRO A 24 46.20 -24.70 32.23
CA PRO A 24 44.76 -24.59 32.02
C PRO A 24 44.32 -23.28 31.34
N GLU A 25 45.03 -22.17 31.60
CA GLU A 25 44.76 -20.87 30.99
C GLU A 25 45.07 -20.88 29.48
N GLU A 26 46.17 -21.49 29.05
CA GLU A 26 46.55 -21.58 27.64
C GLU A 26 45.53 -22.41 26.84
N ILE A 27 45.03 -23.49 27.43
CA ILE A 27 44.04 -24.36 26.80
C ILE A 27 42.68 -23.67 26.69
N TRP A 28 42.29 -22.92 27.72
CA TRP A 28 41.08 -22.10 27.65
C TRP A 28 41.17 -21.05 26.54
N ILE A 29 42.30 -20.35 26.42
CA ILE A 29 42.55 -19.37 25.35
C ILE A 29 42.48 -20.05 23.97
N ALA A 30 43.13 -21.21 23.80
CA ALA A 30 43.13 -21.94 22.55
C ALA A 30 41.71 -22.39 22.14
N ILE A 31 40.92 -22.87 23.10
CA ILE A 31 39.53 -23.29 22.84
C ILE A 31 38.64 -22.09 22.54
N ASP A 32 38.81 -20.96 23.24
CA ASP A 32 38.11 -19.71 22.91
C ASP A 32 38.48 -19.22 21.50
N GLN A 33 39.75 -19.31 21.09
CA GLN A 33 40.18 -18.99 19.73
C GLN A 33 39.53 -19.92 18.69
N CYS A 34 39.51 -21.24 18.93
CA CYS A 34 38.84 -22.20 18.05
C CYS A 34 37.34 -21.91 17.94
N LEU A 35 36.66 -21.64 19.07
CA LEU A 35 35.25 -21.25 19.10
C LEU A 35 35.00 -19.97 18.31
N ARG A 36 35.88 -18.97 18.39
CA ARG A 36 35.77 -17.74 17.58
C ARG A 36 35.90 -18.02 16.09
N VAL A 37 36.78 -18.91 15.67
CA VAL A 37 36.93 -19.29 14.25
C VAL A 37 35.69 -20.00 13.74
N VAL A 38 35.15 -20.93 14.52
CA VAL A 38 33.90 -21.64 14.20
C VAL A 38 32.74 -20.66 14.13
N ASN A 39 32.58 -19.79 15.14
CA ASN A 39 31.52 -18.78 15.17
C ASN A 39 31.60 -17.85 13.96
N ARG A 40 32.79 -17.36 13.59
CA ARG A 40 32.98 -16.52 12.40
C ARG A 40 32.57 -17.24 11.12
N SER A 41 32.86 -18.55 11.02
CA SER A 41 32.50 -19.35 9.85
C SER A 41 30.98 -19.54 9.76
N ILE A 42 30.32 -19.78 10.91
CA ILE A 42 28.86 -19.88 11.01
C ILE A 42 28.20 -18.53 10.68
N GLU A 43 28.71 -17.43 11.25
CA GLU A 43 28.23 -16.07 10.97
C GLU A 43 28.34 -15.73 9.47
N ALA A 44 29.47 -16.04 8.84
CA ALA A 44 29.65 -15.83 7.41
C ALA A 44 28.61 -16.63 6.60
N GLN A 45 28.42 -17.91 6.93
CA GLN A 45 27.47 -18.77 6.23
C GLN A 45 26.02 -18.31 6.42
N ILE A 46 25.63 -17.92 7.63
CA ILE A 46 24.28 -17.41 7.89
C ILE A 46 24.03 -16.11 7.14
N ASN A 47 25.02 -15.20 7.08
CA ASN A 47 24.88 -13.96 6.28
C ASN A 47 24.64 -14.29 4.79
N GLU A 48 25.38 -15.23 4.19
CA GLU A 48 25.12 -15.64 2.79
C GLU A 48 23.73 -16.24 2.59
N ILE A 49 23.23 -17.02 3.56
CA ILE A 49 21.88 -17.60 3.49
C ILE A 49 20.82 -16.51 3.59
N LEU A 50 20.95 -15.60 4.56
CA LEU A 50 19.99 -14.51 4.78
C LEU A 50 19.97 -13.52 3.61
N HIS A 51 21.12 -13.27 2.99
CA HIS A 51 21.24 -12.33 1.87
C HIS A 51 21.04 -13.00 0.49
N HIS A 52 20.70 -14.29 0.45
CA HIS A 52 20.34 -14.95 -0.80
C HIS A 52 19.02 -14.37 -1.34
N PRO A 53 18.92 -14.01 -2.63
CA PRO A 53 17.75 -13.33 -3.20
C PRO A 53 16.44 -14.10 -2.98
N ASP A 54 16.47 -15.42 -3.10
CA ASP A 54 15.29 -16.28 -2.89
C ASP A 54 14.82 -16.27 -1.42
N PHE A 55 15.76 -16.27 -0.47
CA PHE A 55 15.42 -16.21 0.94
C PHE A 55 14.84 -14.84 1.29
N GLN A 56 15.44 -13.76 0.79
CA GLN A 56 14.90 -12.41 0.98
C GLN A 56 13.52 -12.21 0.32
N ALA A 57 13.26 -12.86 -0.81
CA ALA A 57 11.94 -12.86 -1.45
C ALA A 57 10.88 -13.54 -0.57
N LEU A 58 11.23 -14.66 0.06
CA LEU A 58 10.35 -15.33 1.01
C LEU A 58 10.20 -14.54 2.31
N GLU A 59 11.30 -14.03 2.87
CA GLU A 59 11.31 -13.26 4.12
C GLU A 59 10.44 -12.02 4.00
N ARG A 60 10.62 -11.21 2.95
CA ARG A 60 9.83 -9.97 2.77
C ARG A 60 8.33 -10.24 2.63
N MET A 61 7.97 -11.35 2.00
CA MET A 61 6.57 -11.74 1.78
C MET A 61 5.94 -12.21 3.09
N TRP A 62 6.56 -13.18 3.76
CA TRP A 62 6.01 -13.79 4.97
C TRP A 62 6.07 -12.87 6.18
N MET A 63 7.16 -12.13 6.37
CA MET A 63 7.21 -11.13 7.42
C MET A 63 6.20 -10.01 7.15
N GLY A 64 6.08 -9.56 5.89
CA GLY A 64 5.11 -8.54 5.49
C GLY A 64 3.68 -8.95 5.79
N LEU A 65 3.36 -10.20 5.47
CA LEU A 65 2.07 -10.80 5.79
C LEU A 65 1.85 -10.95 7.30
N ALA A 66 2.86 -11.39 8.05
CA ALA A 66 2.78 -11.48 9.51
C ALA A 66 2.49 -10.12 10.14
N LEU A 67 3.20 -9.07 9.71
CA LEU A 67 2.94 -7.69 10.14
C LEU A 67 1.51 -7.25 9.82
N LEU A 68 0.99 -7.59 8.64
CA LEU A 68 -0.37 -7.28 8.25
C LEU A 68 -1.38 -7.99 9.17
N ILE A 69 -1.21 -9.29 9.38
CA ILE A 69 -2.10 -10.11 10.23
C ILE A 69 -2.05 -9.63 11.68
N ASP A 70 -0.86 -9.38 12.23
CA ASP A 70 -0.71 -8.88 13.61
C ASP A 70 -1.36 -7.51 13.80
N SER A 71 -1.38 -6.69 12.74
CA SER A 71 -1.93 -5.32 12.78
C SER A 71 -3.44 -5.26 12.53
N VAL A 72 -4.00 -6.24 11.81
CA VAL A 72 -5.38 -6.20 11.27
C VAL A 72 -6.25 -7.36 11.76
N GLY A 73 -5.67 -8.46 12.22
CA GLY A 73 -6.38 -9.72 12.53
C GLY A 73 -7.50 -9.58 13.56
N ASP A 74 -7.37 -8.63 14.50
CA ASP A 74 -8.37 -8.38 15.54
C ASP A 74 -9.38 -7.28 15.16
N LEU A 75 -9.26 -6.67 13.97
CA LEU A 75 -10.16 -5.59 13.57
C LEU A 75 -11.57 -6.13 13.22
N PRO A 76 -12.64 -5.58 13.81
CA PRO A 76 -13.99 -6.02 13.52
C PRO A 76 -14.35 -5.73 12.05
N LEU A 77 -15.13 -6.65 11.46
CA LEU A 77 -15.66 -6.55 10.10
C LEU A 77 -14.60 -6.52 8.98
N VAL A 78 -13.34 -6.85 9.28
CA VAL A 78 -12.29 -7.00 8.29
C VAL A 78 -11.98 -8.48 8.11
N LYS A 79 -11.97 -8.94 6.86
CA LYS A 79 -11.52 -10.28 6.46
C LYS A 79 -10.33 -10.13 5.52
N LEU A 80 -9.35 -11.00 5.70
CA LEU A 80 -8.19 -11.10 4.84
C LEU A 80 -8.21 -12.46 4.15
N GLU A 81 -8.15 -12.45 2.83
CA GLU A 81 -8.01 -13.66 2.03
C GLU A 81 -6.70 -13.60 1.25
N MET A 82 -6.04 -14.75 1.17
CA MET A 82 -4.75 -14.89 0.52
C MET A 82 -4.88 -15.83 -0.67
N LEU A 83 -4.53 -15.31 -1.84
CA LEU A 83 -4.37 -16.10 -3.05
C LEU A 83 -2.88 -16.14 -3.40
N GLN A 84 -2.29 -17.34 -3.38
CA GLN A 84 -0.93 -17.53 -3.86
C GLN A 84 -0.93 -17.53 -5.38
N CYS A 85 -0.19 -16.60 -5.98
CA CYS A 85 -0.04 -16.51 -7.43
C CYS A 85 1.27 -15.77 -7.77
N THR A 86 2.10 -16.38 -8.62
CA THR A 86 3.29 -15.72 -9.19
C THR A 86 2.87 -14.71 -10.27
N LYS A 87 3.79 -13.82 -10.63
CA LYS A 87 3.51 -12.81 -11.66
C LYS A 87 3.36 -13.45 -13.04
N GLU A 88 4.13 -14.51 -13.28
CA GLU A 88 4.13 -15.32 -14.49
C GLU A 88 2.82 -16.11 -14.63
N GLU A 89 2.38 -16.80 -13.58
CA GLU A 89 1.10 -17.51 -13.58
C GLU A 89 -0.08 -16.57 -13.83
N LEU A 90 -0.04 -15.35 -13.26
CA LEU A 90 -1.07 -14.35 -13.50
C LEU A 90 -1.08 -13.86 -14.95
N ALA A 91 0.10 -13.70 -15.57
CA ALA A 91 0.20 -13.33 -16.98
C ALA A 91 -0.31 -14.46 -17.89
N ASP A 92 0.09 -15.70 -17.62
CA ASP A 92 -0.34 -16.87 -18.36
C ASP A 92 -1.86 -17.09 -18.25
N ASP A 93 -2.47 -16.86 -17.08
CA ASP A 93 -3.92 -16.89 -16.88
C ASP A 93 -4.63 -15.89 -17.80
N PHE A 94 -4.16 -14.65 -17.90
CA PHE A 94 -4.77 -13.66 -18.79
C PHE A 94 -4.55 -13.95 -20.27
N ASP A 95 -3.42 -14.54 -20.65
CA ASP A 95 -3.12 -14.88 -22.05
C ASP A 95 -3.85 -16.15 -22.52
N GLN A 96 -4.23 -17.04 -21.59
CA GLN A 96 -4.94 -18.28 -21.89
C GLN A 96 -6.38 -18.05 -22.38
N PHE A 97 -7.06 -17.02 -21.87
CA PHE A 97 -8.47 -16.74 -22.17
C PHE A 97 -8.62 -15.56 -23.12
N MET A 98 -9.49 -15.69 -24.13
CA MET A 98 -9.81 -14.55 -25.02
C MET A 98 -10.64 -13.48 -24.31
N ASP A 99 -11.55 -13.91 -23.42
CA ASP A 99 -12.42 -13.05 -22.64
C ASP A 99 -11.95 -12.98 -21.18
N LEU A 100 -11.80 -11.75 -20.68
CA LEU A 100 -11.36 -11.48 -19.32
C LEU A 100 -12.34 -12.01 -18.26
N SER A 101 -13.61 -12.23 -18.62
CA SER A 101 -14.62 -12.81 -17.73
C SER A 101 -14.35 -14.27 -17.36
N ASP A 102 -13.49 -14.96 -18.13
CA ASP A 102 -13.18 -16.36 -17.91
C ASP A 102 -11.85 -16.57 -17.18
N SER A 103 -11.05 -15.51 -16.99
CA SER A 103 -9.77 -15.59 -16.28
C SER A 103 -9.95 -15.99 -14.82
N GLY A 104 -8.98 -16.72 -14.27
CA GLY A 104 -9.02 -17.20 -12.88
C GLY A 104 -9.17 -16.06 -11.89
N LEU A 105 -8.46 -14.94 -12.08
CA LEU A 105 -8.61 -13.77 -11.19
C LEU A 105 -10.04 -13.20 -11.22
N PHE A 106 -10.66 -13.12 -12.40
CA PHE A 106 -12.04 -12.63 -12.52
C PHE A 106 -13.04 -13.58 -11.87
N GLN A 107 -12.83 -14.89 -11.99
CA GLN A 107 -13.67 -15.89 -11.33
C GLN A 107 -13.65 -15.70 -9.81
N HIS A 108 -12.46 -15.56 -9.22
CA HIS A 108 -12.30 -15.36 -7.78
C HIS A 108 -12.93 -14.05 -7.29
N LEU A 109 -12.63 -12.92 -7.94
CA LEU A 109 -13.07 -11.61 -7.47
C LEU A 109 -14.54 -11.30 -7.81
N TYR A 110 -14.97 -11.65 -9.02
CA TYR A 110 -16.30 -11.31 -9.52
C TYR A 110 -17.31 -12.43 -9.31
N LYS A 111 -17.08 -13.62 -9.88
CA LYS A 111 -18.11 -14.67 -9.95
C LYS A 111 -18.38 -15.33 -8.61
N THR A 112 -17.33 -15.64 -7.83
CA THR A 112 -17.49 -16.34 -6.54
C THR A 112 -18.15 -15.47 -5.47
N GLU A 113 -17.84 -14.16 -5.46
CA GLU A 113 -18.30 -13.25 -4.40
C GLU A 113 -19.25 -12.17 -4.91
N TYR A 114 -18.80 -11.26 -5.78
CA TYR A 114 -19.58 -10.09 -6.20
C TYR A 114 -20.90 -10.46 -6.92
N ASP A 115 -20.84 -11.44 -7.83
CA ASP A 115 -22.00 -11.87 -8.61
C ASP A 115 -22.81 -12.99 -7.94
N GLN A 116 -22.29 -13.60 -6.89
CA GLN A 116 -22.95 -14.67 -6.14
C GLN A 116 -23.96 -14.11 -5.13
N ALA A 117 -25.15 -14.72 -5.08
CA ALA A 117 -26.16 -14.38 -4.09
C ALA A 117 -25.67 -14.77 -2.67
N GLY A 118 -25.59 -13.78 -1.77
CA GLY A 118 -25.04 -13.95 -0.43
C GLY A 118 -23.51 -13.91 -0.34
N GLY A 119 -22.81 -13.64 -1.45
CA GLY A 119 -21.36 -13.42 -1.44
C GLY A 119 -20.98 -12.08 -0.81
N GLU A 120 -19.73 -11.99 -0.38
CA GLU A 120 -19.15 -10.82 0.28
C GLU A 120 -18.16 -10.12 -0.68
N PRO A 121 -18.54 -8.97 -1.28
CA PRO A 121 -17.69 -8.35 -2.28
C PRO A 121 -16.38 -7.84 -1.68
N TYR A 122 -15.27 -8.18 -2.34
CA TYR A 122 -13.94 -7.71 -1.94
C TYR A 122 -13.84 -6.18 -2.01
N GLY A 123 -13.33 -5.57 -0.93
CA GLY A 123 -13.16 -4.12 -0.85
C GLY A 123 -11.92 -3.59 -1.57
N SER A 124 -10.82 -4.35 -1.55
CA SER A 124 -9.57 -4.01 -2.25
C SER A 124 -8.77 -5.28 -2.57
N VAL A 125 -7.99 -5.23 -3.64
CA VAL A 125 -7.01 -6.28 -3.98
C VAL A 125 -5.60 -5.71 -3.87
N LEU A 126 -4.70 -6.48 -3.27
CA LEU A 126 -3.32 -6.08 -3.03
C LEU A 126 -2.40 -7.06 -3.75
N PHE A 127 -1.54 -6.56 -4.63
CA PHE A 127 -0.54 -7.36 -5.31
C PHE A 127 0.84 -7.11 -4.71
N HIS A 128 1.47 -8.18 -4.22
CA HIS A 128 2.83 -8.10 -3.67
C HIS A 128 3.88 -7.72 -4.72
N HIS A 129 3.63 -8.05 -5.99
CA HIS A 129 4.57 -7.89 -7.09
C HIS A 129 4.92 -6.43 -7.42
N PHE A 130 6.09 -6.24 -8.02
CA PHE A 130 6.58 -4.97 -8.54
C PHE A 130 6.38 -4.89 -10.05
N TYR A 131 5.96 -3.72 -10.54
CA TYR A 131 5.63 -3.48 -11.95
C TYR A 131 6.42 -2.32 -12.55
N ASP A 132 6.77 -2.48 -13.82
CA ASP A 132 7.58 -1.58 -14.64
C ASP A 132 6.82 -1.07 -15.89
N HIS A 133 7.42 -0.17 -16.67
CA HIS A 133 6.90 0.35 -17.94
C HIS A 133 6.99 -0.64 -19.10
N ARG A 134 7.59 -1.82 -18.88
CA ARG A 134 7.81 -2.82 -19.93
C ARG A 134 6.49 -3.34 -20.49
N PRO A 135 6.47 -3.83 -21.74
CA PRO A 135 5.23 -4.31 -22.38
C PRO A 135 4.46 -5.38 -21.60
N LEU A 136 5.15 -6.33 -20.97
CA LEU A 136 4.51 -7.41 -20.20
C LEU A 136 3.78 -6.85 -18.98
N ASP A 137 4.48 -6.01 -18.20
CA ASP A 137 3.93 -5.39 -16.99
C ASP A 137 2.80 -4.42 -17.29
N THR A 138 2.94 -3.60 -18.34
CA THR A 138 1.89 -2.67 -18.76
C THR A 138 0.65 -3.40 -19.28
N HIS A 139 0.81 -4.54 -19.96
CA HIS A 139 -0.30 -5.39 -20.34
C HIS A 139 -0.99 -5.98 -19.11
N LEU A 140 -0.21 -6.56 -18.19
CA LEU A 140 -0.72 -7.17 -16.96
C LEU A 140 -1.49 -6.17 -16.09
N LEU A 141 -0.92 -4.97 -15.87
CA LEU A 141 -1.59 -3.89 -15.16
C LEU A 141 -2.90 -3.45 -15.83
N LYS A 142 -2.95 -3.46 -17.17
CA LYS A 142 -4.17 -3.15 -17.93
C LYS A 142 -5.27 -4.20 -17.72
N GLN A 143 -4.91 -5.48 -17.64
CA GLN A 143 -5.90 -6.53 -17.36
C GLN A 143 -6.36 -6.47 -15.90
N ILE A 144 -5.43 -6.27 -14.96
CA ILE A 144 -5.75 -6.06 -13.54
C ILE A 144 -6.70 -4.87 -13.37
N SER A 145 -6.44 -3.74 -14.04
CA SER A 145 -7.30 -2.56 -13.93
C SER A 145 -8.72 -2.82 -14.45
N LYS A 146 -8.87 -3.61 -15.52
CA LYS A 146 -10.19 -4.02 -16.03
C LYS A 146 -10.94 -4.92 -15.06
N VAL A 147 -10.28 -5.94 -14.48
CA VAL A 147 -10.89 -6.81 -13.46
C VAL A 147 -11.30 -5.98 -12.24
N ALA A 148 -10.40 -5.11 -11.77
CA ALA A 148 -10.64 -4.21 -10.65
C ALA A 148 -11.83 -3.26 -10.89
N ALA A 149 -11.93 -2.70 -12.10
CA ALA A 149 -13.04 -1.85 -12.51
C ALA A 149 -14.38 -2.61 -12.55
N ALA A 150 -14.39 -3.82 -13.10
CA ALA A 150 -15.58 -4.66 -13.19
C ALA A 150 -16.11 -5.07 -11.80
N CYS A 151 -15.22 -5.36 -10.85
CA CYS A 151 -15.58 -5.76 -9.49
C CYS A 151 -15.82 -4.57 -8.55
N HIS A 152 -15.59 -3.33 -9.01
CA HIS A 152 -15.50 -2.15 -8.16
C HIS A 152 -14.56 -2.38 -6.95
N CYS A 153 -13.36 -2.89 -7.21
CA CYS A 153 -12.41 -3.29 -6.19
C CYS A 153 -11.03 -2.74 -6.52
N PRO A 154 -10.62 -1.59 -5.94
CA PRO A 154 -9.34 -0.98 -6.25
C PRO A 154 -8.16 -1.91 -5.99
N ALA A 155 -7.29 -2.03 -6.98
CA ALA A 155 -6.06 -2.80 -6.99
C ALA A 155 -4.86 -1.92 -6.61
N ILE A 156 -4.13 -2.30 -5.56
CA ILE A 156 -2.88 -1.65 -5.16
C ILE A 156 -1.72 -2.57 -5.45
N THR A 157 -0.74 -2.03 -6.18
CA THR A 157 0.47 -2.73 -6.63
C THR A 157 1.70 -1.92 -6.21
N ASN A 158 2.91 -2.43 -6.43
CA ASN A 158 4.14 -1.71 -6.13
C ASN A 158 4.85 -1.26 -7.42
N ALA A 159 5.39 -0.04 -7.43
CA ALA A 159 6.21 0.44 -8.54
C ALA A 159 7.65 -0.10 -8.42
N ALA A 160 8.16 -0.73 -9.48
CA ALA A 160 9.56 -1.09 -9.59
C ALA A 160 10.42 0.17 -9.78
N PHE A 161 11.67 0.18 -9.29
CA PHE A 161 12.58 1.32 -9.53
C PHE A 161 12.90 1.53 -11.01
N THR A 162 12.90 0.43 -11.78
CA THR A 162 13.15 0.47 -13.22
C THR A 162 12.07 1.24 -13.98
N LEU A 163 10.89 1.45 -13.39
CA LEU A 163 9.83 2.32 -13.92
C LEU A 163 10.28 3.76 -14.07
N PHE A 164 11.26 4.16 -13.25
CA PHE A 164 11.79 5.51 -13.22
C PHE A 164 13.17 5.60 -13.89
N GLY A 165 13.60 4.55 -14.60
CA GLY A 165 14.97 4.43 -15.11
C GLY A 165 16.03 4.23 -14.02
N ALA A 166 15.62 4.00 -12.78
CA ALA A 166 16.51 3.81 -11.63
C ALA A 166 16.74 2.32 -11.36
N ARG A 167 17.97 1.94 -10.99
CA ARG A 167 18.29 0.56 -10.58
C ARG A 167 18.13 0.36 -9.09
N ASN A 168 18.31 1.42 -8.30
CA ASN A 168 18.25 1.40 -6.86
C ASN A 168 17.58 2.65 -6.32
N ALA A 169 17.30 2.63 -5.02
CA ALA A 169 16.69 3.73 -4.30
C ALA A 169 17.45 5.06 -4.49
N ARG A 170 18.78 5.05 -4.36
CA ARG A 170 19.61 6.27 -4.47
C ARG A 170 19.49 6.95 -5.82
N GLN A 171 19.38 6.19 -6.91
CA GLN A 171 19.15 6.73 -8.24
C GLN A 171 17.74 7.31 -8.39
N LEU A 172 16.73 6.71 -7.74
CA LEU A 172 15.38 7.27 -7.74
C LEU A 172 15.32 8.63 -7.05
N GLU A 173 16.09 8.84 -5.98
CA GLU A 173 16.17 10.13 -5.28
C GLU A 173 16.69 11.26 -6.17
N GLN A 174 17.51 10.92 -7.18
CA GLN A 174 18.11 11.86 -8.14
C GLN A 174 17.17 12.21 -9.30
N VAL A 175 16.01 11.57 -9.41
CA VAL A 175 15.04 11.88 -10.48
C VAL A 175 14.32 13.19 -10.15
N GLU A 176 14.63 14.23 -10.91
CA GLU A 176 14.06 15.57 -10.72
C GLU A 176 12.76 15.78 -11.51
N ASP A 177 12.66 15.22 -12.73
CA ASP A 177 11.55 15.48 -13.65
C ASP A 177 10.97 14.18 -14.25
N LEU A 178 9.81 13.78 -13.75
CA LEU A 178 9.04 12.64 -14.29
C LEU A 178 8.27 12.98 -15.57
N ASP A 179 7.92 14.24 -15.79
CA ASP A 179 7.21 14.65 -17.00
C ASP A 179 8.11 14.43 -18.22
N LEU A 180 9.38 14.82 -18.12
CA LEU A 180 10.38 14.57 -19.16
C LEU A 180 10.64 13.06 -19.36
N LEU A 181 10.73 12.31 -18.25
CA LEU A 181 11.00 10.88 -18.31
C LEU A 181 9.91 10.12 -19.06
N PHE A 182 8.63 10.37 -18.74
CA PHE A 182 7.51 9.66 -19.34
C PHE A 182 7.15 10.14 -20.76
N GLN A 183 7.72 11.24 -21.22
CA GLN A 183 7.62 11.66 -22.63
C GLN A 183 8.43 10.76 -23.57
N ASN A 184 9.43 10.05 -23.05
CA ASN A 184 10.25 9.14 -23.84
C ASN A 184 9.38 8.06 -24.54
N PRO A 185 9.76 7.64 -25.76
CA PRO A 185 8.97 6.70 -26.56
C PRO A 185 8.84 5.31 -25.91
N GLU A 186 9.78 4.90 -25.05
CA GLU A 186 9.69 3.65 -24.28
C GLU A 186 8.43 3.58 -23.39
N TYR A 187 7.94 4.73 -22.92
CA TYR A 187 6.77 4.83 -22.04
C TYR A 187 5.45 5.00 -22.82
N THR A 188 5.42 4.75 -24.13
CA THR A 188 4.20 4.92 -24.94
C THR A 188 3.06 4.02 -24.44
N LYS A 189 3.34 2.75 -24.13
CA LYS A 189 2.35 1.82 -23.56
C LYS A 189 1.94 2.19 -22.13
N TRP A 190 2.88 2.70 -21.35
CA TRP A 190 2.63 3.21 -20.00
C TRP A 190 1.68 4.41 -20.00
N ARG A 191 1.90 5.40 -20.88
CA ARG A 191 0.99 6.54 -21.05
C ARG A 191 -0.39 6.10 -21.50
N ALA A 192 -0.47 5.21 -22.49
CA ALA A 192 -1.73 4.67 -22.96
C ALA A 192 -2.52 3.92 -21.86
N LEU A 193 -1.84 3.23 -20.94
CA LEU A 193 -2.47 2.63 -19.75
C LEU A 193 -3.10 3.72 -18.86
N ARG A 194 -2.35 4.79 -18.56
CA ARG A 194 -2.79 5.88 -17.66
C ARG A 194 -3.96 6.68 -18.22
N GLU A 195 -4.09 6.75 -19.53
CA GLU A 195 -5.22 7.42 -20.21
C GLU A 195 -6.51 6.58 -20.21
N THR A 196 -6.42 5.28 -19.89
CA THR A 196 -7.63 4.44 -19.81
C THR A 196 -8.51 4.80 -18.62
N GLU A 197 -9.83 4.62 -18.77
CA GLU A 197 -10.78 4.87 -17.67
C GLU A 197 -10.58 3.88 -16.51
N ASP A 198 -10.26 2.62 -16.83
CA ASP A 198 -10.06 1.56 -15.85
C ASP A 198 -8.87 1.83 -14.89
N ALA A 199 -7.91 2.66 -15.31
CA ALA A 199 -6.74 3.02 -14.51
C ALA A 199 -7.09 3.73 -13.18
N ARG A 200 -8.32 4.23 -13.01
CA ARG A 200 -8.78 4.79 -11.72
C ARG A 200 -8.86 3.75 -10.61
N TYR A 201 -9.03 2.48 -10.97
CA TYR A 201 -9.05 1.41 -9.98
C TYR A 201 -7.65 0.86 -9.69
N LEU A 202 -6.60 1.45 -10.25
CA LEU A 202 -5.22 1.00 -10.08
C LEU A 202 -4.40 2.06 -9.35
N ALA A 203 -3.66 1.65 -8.33
CA ALA A 203 -2.69 2.48 -7.63
C ALA A 203 -1.34 1.76 -7.52
N LEU A 204 -0.25 2.50 -7.70
CA LEU A 204 1.11 2.00 -7.53
C LEU A 204 1.78 2.68 -6.35
N ALA A 205 2.26 1.88 -5.42
CA ALA A 205 2.87 2.33 -4.18
C ALA A 205 4.40 2.28 -4.23
N LEU A 206 5.02 3.25 -3.57
CA LEU A 206 6.45 3.33 -3.30
C LEU A 206 6.71 4.17 -2.03
N PRO A 207 7.89 4.09 -1.41
CA PRO A 207 8.96 3.11 -1.59
C PRO A 207 8.77 1.92 -0.62
N GLN A 208 9.71 0.99 -0.61
CA GLN A 208 9.67 -0.15 0.31
C GLN A 208 9.94 0.28 1.76
N VAL A 209 9.43 -0.50 2.71
CA VAL A 209 9.52 -0.24 4.16
C VAL A 209 10.34 -1.31 4.86
N LEU A 210 11.11 -0.91 5.86
CA LEU A 210 11.96 -1.84 6.61
C LEU A 210 11.10 -2.62 7.60
N ILE A 211 11.04 -3.94 7.43
CA ILE A 211 10.21 -4.78 8.30
C ILE A 211 10.98 -5.38 9.48
N ARG A 212 12.28 -5.60 9.32
CA ARG A 212 13.15 -6.18 10.34
C ARG A 212 14.42 -5.35 10.51
N ALA A 213 14.84 -5.17 11.76
CA ALA A 213 16.17 -4.65 12.04
C ALA A 213 17.23 -5.69 11.67
N PRO A 214 18.43 -5.27 11.23
CA PRO A 214 19.58 -6.16 11.17
C PRO A 214 19.83 -6.82 12.53
N TYR A 215 20.16 -8.11 12.53
CA TYR A 215 20.48 -8.80 13.78
C TYR A 215 21.76 -8.23 14.40
N SER A 216 21.67 -7.71 15.62
CA SER A 216 22.81 -7.12 16.35
C SER A 216 23.06 -7.76 17.72
N GLN A 217 22.33 -8.84 18.04
CA GLN A 217 22.37 -9.51 19.34
C GLN A 217 22.16 -11.03 19.22
N ARG A 218 22.30 -11.72 20.35
CA ARG A 218 22.16 -13.17 20.51
C ARG A 218 20.78 -13.63 20.01
N ILE A 219 20.72 -14.24 18.84
CA ILE A 219 19.46 -14.59 18.16
C ILE A 219 18.77 -15.78 18.84
N ALA A 220 19.54 -16.77 19.32
CA ALA A 220 19.03 -17.94 20.05
C ALA A 220 20.15 -18.73 20.74
N HIS A 221 19.81 -19.45 21.82
CA HIS A 221 20.58 -20.57 22.43
C HIS A 221 22.11 -20.45 22.46
N GLY A 222 22.63 -19.28 22.81
CA GLY A 222 24.06 -19.14 22.98
C GLY A 222 24.79 -18.47 21.82
N LEU A 223 24.22 -18.53 20.62
CA LEU A 223 24.82 -18.01 19.39
C LEU A 223 24.77 -16.48 19.37
N VAL A 224 25.94 -15.87 19.43
CA VAL A 224 26.11 -14.45 19.15
C VAL A 224 26.24 -14.34 17.64
N PHE A 225 25.34 -13.59 17.00
CA PHE A 225 25.39 -13.33 15.57
C PHE A 225 25.19 -11.84 15.36
N THR A 226 26.02 -11.27 14.50
CA THR A 226 25.86 -9.91 14.00
C THR A 226 25.73 -9.98 12.48
N GLU A 227 24.62 -9.45 11.98
CA GLU A 227 24.34 -9.39 10.56
C GLU A 227 25.28 -8.38 9.90
N ASN A 228 26.04 -8.83 8.92
CA ASN A 228 27.00 -7.99 8.22
C ASN A 228 26.41 -7.53 6.89
N LEU A 229 25.96 -6.28 6.84
CA LEU A 229 25.36 -5.68 5.65
C LEU A 229 26.46 -5.26 4.65
N ARG A 230 26.43 -5.78 3.43
CA ARG A 230 27.26 -5.35 2.30
C ARG A 230 26.63 -4.15 1.60
N SER A 231 25.31 -4.21 1.46
CA SER A 231 24.52 -3.25 0.72
C SER A 231 23.23 -2.88 1.46
N GLU A 232 22.55 -1.84 0.99
CA GLU A 232 21.21 -1.54 1.51
C GLU A 232 20.16 -2.55 1.04
N GLU A 233 20.43 -3.30 -0.03
CA GLU A 233 19.54 -4.33 -0.57
C GLU A 233 19.52 -5.58 0.32
N ASP A 234 20.55 -5.73 1.17
CA ASP A 234 20.67 -6.83 2.14
C ASP A 234 19.64 -6.70 3.29
N LEU A 235 19.07 -5.51 3.47
CA LEU A 235 18.03 -5.26 4.47
C LEU A 235 16.70 -5.91 4.08
N ALA A 236 15.94 -6.35 5.09
CA ALA A 236 14.61 -6.90 4.91
C ALA A 236 13.59 -5.80 4.54
N TRP A 237 13.52 -5.48 3.24
CA TRP A 237 12.55 -4.53 2.70
C TRP A 237 11.25 -5.23 2.32
N ALA A 238 10.15 -4.82 2.96
CA ALA A 238 8.81 -5.22 2.60
C ALA A 238 8.18 -4.22 1.62
N PRO A 239 7.33 -4.68 0.68
CA PRO A 239 6.62 -3.77 -0.22
C PRO A 239 5.67 -2.82 0.52
N ALA A 240 5.38 -1.68 -0.12
CA ALA A 240 4.52 -0.64 0.40
C ALA A 240 3.05 -1.08 0.53
N THR A 241 2.63 -2.12 -0.21
CA THR A 241 1.25 -2.63 -0.16
C THR A 241 0.83 -3.07 1.25
N PHE A 242 1.73 -3.63 2.05
CA PHE A 242 1.41 -4.05 3.43
C PHE A 242 1.04 -2.87 4.36
N PRO A 243 1.87 -1.82 4.53
CA PRO A 243 1.47 -0.65 5.33
C PRO A 243 0.21 0.03 4.82
N ILE A 244 0.00 0.08 3.51
CA ILE A 244 -1.20 0.67 2.92
C ILE A 244 -2.45 -0.17 3.25
N ALA A 245 -2.32 -1.50 3.22
CA ALA A 245 -3.40 -2.41 3.62
C ALA A 245 -3.80 -2.23 5.08
N ILE A 246 -2.82 -2.08 5.98
CA ILE A 246 -3.05 -1.78 7.40
C ILE A 246 -3.86 -0.50 7.53
N MET A 247 -3.45 0.56 6.82
CA MET A 247 -4.14 1.85 6.81
C MET A 247 -5.59 1.75 6.29
N LEU A 248 -5.82 0.99 5.22
CA LEU A 248 -7.16 0.76 4.66
C LEU A 248 -8.07 0.03 5.64
N ALA A 249 -7.60 -1.09 6.19
CA ALA A 249 -8.35 -1.90 7.14
C ALA A 249 -8.76 -1.10 8.38
N ARG A 250 -7.89 -0.20 8.83
CA ARG A 250 -8.15 0.70 9.97
C ARG A 250 -9.18 1.77 9.67
N SER A 251 -9.06 2.39 8.50
CA SER A 251 -10.02 3.38 8.03
C SER A 251 -11.42 2.76 8.01
N PHE A 252 -11.52 1.55 7.45
CA PHE A 252 -12.75 0.78 7.43
C PHE A 252 -13.25 0.40 8.83
N SER A 253 -12.38 -0.13 9.70
CA SER A 253 -12.78 -0.55 11.04
C SER A 253 -13.25 0.62 11.92
N LYS A 254 -12.59 1.78 11.83
CA LYS A 254 -12.94 2.97 12.63
C LYS A 254 -14.17 3.72 12.12
N HIS A 255 -14.36 3.78 10.80
CA HIS A 255 -15.34 4.69 10.18
C HIS A 255 -16.39 3.99 9.32
N GLY A 256 -16.20 2.72 8.98
CA GLY A 256 -17.00 1.97 8.01
C GLY A 256 -16.64 2.25 6.55
N TRP A 257 -15.68 3.13 6.30
CA TRP A 257 -15.31 3.61 4.96
C TRP A 257 -13.80 3.81 4.81
N CYS A 258 -13.27 3.52 3.62
CA CYS A 258 -11.84 3.72 3.29
C CYS A 258 -11.54 5.12 2.71
N VAL A 259 -12.18 6.16 3.25
CA VAL A 259 -11.99 7.56 2.77
C VAL A 259 -10.85 8.26 3.52
N HIS A 260 -10.55 7.81 4.74
CA HIS A 260 -9.55 8.39 5.62
C HIS A 260 -8.24 7.61 5.54
N ILE A 261 -7.55 7.75 4.41
CA ILE A 261 -6.33 7.01 4.06
C ILE A 261 -5.18 7.93 3.63
N ARG A 262 -5.33 9.23 3.85
CA ARG A 262 -4.34 10.25 3.49
C ARG A 262 -4.28 11.33 4.55
N GLY A 263 -3.15 12.02 4.61
CA GLY A 263 -2.89 13.12 5.52
C GLY A 263 -2.56 12.69 6.95
N PRO A 264 -1.70 13.46 7.66
CA PRO A 264 -1.18 13.07 8.98
C PRO A 264 -2.22 13.04 10.10
N HIS A 265 -3.34 13.75 9.93
CA HIS A 265 -4.42 13.85 10.93
C HIS A 265 -5.68 13.08 10.52
N THR A 266 -5.76 12.64 9.26
CA THR A 266 -6.98 12.12 8.63
C THR A 266 -6.84 10.64 8.28
N GLY A 267 -6.07 9.90 9.08
CA GLY A 267 -5.91 8.45 8.97
C GLY A 267 -4.78 7.98 8.05
N GLY A 268 -3.99 8.89 7.46
CA GLY A 268 -2.85 8.56 6.60
C GLY A 268 -1.60 8.08 7.34
N LEU A 269 -1.61 8.03 8.67
CA LEU A 269 -0.48 7.64 9.52
C LEU A 269 -0.53 6.14 9.79
N VAL A 270 0.57 5.44 9.52
CA VAL A 270 0.74 4.03 9.90
C VAL A 270 1.35 3.99 11.30
N GLU A 271 0.57 3.62 12.30
CA GLU A 271 0.93 3.67 13.73
C GLU A 271 1.62 2.38 14.21
N GLU A 272 1.58 1.31 13.41
CA GLU A 272 1.81 -0.09 13.84
C GLU A 272 3.25 -0.48 13.60
N ILE A 273 3.78 0.08 12.50
CA ILE A 273 5.16 -0.07 12.13
C ILE A 273 5.93 0.84 13.07
N THR A 274 6.44 0.24 14.13
CA THR A 274 7.46 0.87 14.95
C THR A 274 8.78 0.70 14.22
N PRO A 275 9.46 1.80 13.83
CA PRO A 275 10.75 1.70 13.17
C PRO A 275 11.67 0.83 14.01
N PRO A 276 12.26 -0.25 13.47
CA PRO A 276 13.38 -0.88 14.14
C PRO A 276 14.46 0.18 14.35
N LYS A 277 14.80 0.46 15.61
CA LYS A 277 15.92 1.35 15.92
C LYS A 277 17.19 0.59 15.59
N TRP A 278 17.86 1.00 14.52
CA TRP A 278 19.16 0.48 14.17
C TRP A 278 20.08 1.62 13.76
N THR A 279 21.36 1.40 14.04
CA THR A 279 22.43 2.36 13.83
C THR A 279 23.41 1.76 12.82
N MET A 280 23.85 2.56 11.85
CA MET A 280 24.91 2.13 10.94
C MET A 280 26.23 1.99 11.73
N PRO A 281 27.10 1.03 11.37
CA PRO A 281 28.43 0.96 11.96
C PRO A 281 29.17 2.29 11.78
N GLY A 282 29.48 2.98 12.89
CA GLY A 282 30.26 4.23 12.92
C GLY A 282 29.46 5.54 12.92
N LEU A 283 28.13 5.51 12.92
CA LEU A 283 27.28 6.72 13.03
C LEU A 283 26.16 6.49 14.04
N ASP A 284 26.00 7.37 15.03
CA ASP A 284 24.89 7.36 16.01
C ASP A 284 23.56 7.91 15.45
N ILE A 285 23.29 7.66 14.17
CA ILE A 285 22.08 8.15 13.49
C ILE A 285 21.10 6.99 13.34
N ILE A 286 19.91 7.15 13.94
CA ILE A 286 18.77 6.23 13.75
C ILE A 286 18.28 6.39 12.31
N ARG A 287 18.37 5.33 11.51
CA ARG A 287 17.87 5.35 10.13
C ARG A 287 16.34 5.22 10.13
N PRO A 288 15.61 6.00 9.29
CA PRO A 288 14.17 5.81 9.15
C PRO A 288 13.84 4.43 8.55
N PRO A 289 12.67 3.85 8.84
CA PRO A 289 12.26 2.52 8.39
C PRO A 289 11.73 2.53 6.95
N ILE A 290 12.30 3.38 6.10
CA ILE A 290 11.87 3.61 4.73
C ILE A 290 13.11 3.63 3.84
N GLN A 291 12.98 3.06 2.65
CA GLN A 291 14.10 2.98 1.72
C GLN A 291 14.50 4.36 1.19
N LEU A 292 13.51 5.25 1.00
CA LEU A 292 13.68 6.62 0.52
C LEU A 292 12.83 7.60 1.30
N SER A 293 13.38 8.77 1.57
CA SER A 293 12.62 9.90 2.12
C SER A 293 12.41 10.92 1.03
N PHE A 294 11.15 11.22 0.71
CA PHE A 294 10.83 12.20 -0.31
C PHE A 294 10.71 13.60 0.31
N SER A 295 11.23 14.61 -0.38
CA SER A 295 10.87 16.00 -0.08
C SER A 295 9.43 16.28 -0.50
N ASP A 296 8.80 17.32 0.07
CA ASP A 296 7.41 17.67 -0.28
C ASP A 296 7.25 17.96 -1.78
N LYS A 297 8.28 18.54 -2.43
CA LYS A 297 8.28 18.77 -3.88
C LYS A 297 8.28 17.46 -4.67
N GLN A 298 9.10 16.49 -4.26
CA GLN A 298 9.16 15.20 -4.91
C GLN A 298 7.86 14.43 -4.67
N GLU A 299 7.36 14.37 -3.44
CA GLU A 299 6.08 13.73 -3.12
C GLU A 299 4.95 14.27 -4.00
N HIS A 300 4.85 15.60 -4.12
CA HIS A 300 3.84 16.23 -4.98
C HIS A 300 4.03 15.87 -6.45
N MET A 301 5.28 15.83 -6.92
CA MET A 301 5.62 15.44 -8.29
C MET A 301 5.24 13.98 -8.59
N PHE A 302 5.57 13.03 -7.72
CA PHE A 302 5.13 11.63 -7.84
C PHE A 302 3.61 11.49 -7.74
N SER A 303 2.96 12.23 -6.84
CA SER A 303 1.50 12.23 -6.68
C SER A 303 0.79 12.73 -7.93
N ASN A 304 1.27 13.81 -8.54
CA ASN A 304 0.71 14.32 -9.80
C ASN A 304 0.85 13.30 -10.94
N HIS A 305 1.80 12.39 -10.81
CA HIS A 305 2.01 11.27 -11.72
C HIS A 305 1.27 9.98 -11.32
N GLY A 306 0.34 10.05 -10.38
CA GLY A 306 -0.52 8.90 -10.03
C GLY A 306 0.14 7.84 -9.16
N PHE A 307 1.21 8.21 -8.44
CA PHE A 307 1.89 7.31 -7.53
C PHE A 307 1.53 7.58 -6.07
N LEU A 308 1.33 6.50 -5.32
CA LEU A 308 1.06 6.52 -3.90
C LEU A 308 2.38 6.48 -3.11
N VAL A 309 2.77 7.62 -2.54
CA VAL A 309 4.06 7.77 -1.87
C VAL A 309 3.92 7.65 -0.36
N LEU A 310 4.61 6.67 0.23
CA LEU A 310 4.85 6.60 1.67
C LEU A 310 6.04 7.50 2.00
N ASN A 311 5.88 8.34 3.02
CA ASN A 311 6.95 9.19 3.52
C ASN A 311 7.15 9.02 5.03
N TYR A 312 8.35 9.28 5.54
CA TYR A 312 8.64 9.19 6.96
C TYR A 312 8.50 10.54 7.66
N PHE A 313 7.53 10.62 8.57
CA PHE A 313 7.26 11.83 9.34
C PHE A 313 8.26 11.96 10.49
N LYS A 314 9.35 12.71 10.25
CA LYS A 314 10.51 12.81 11.15
C LYS A 314 10.18 13.16 12.61
N THR A 315 9.19 14.03 12.85
CA THR A 315 8.83 14.50 14.20
C THR A 315 7.95 13.52 14.98
N ARG A 316 7.20 12.65 14.30
CA ARG A 316 6.34 11.63 14.93
C ARG A 316 6.92 10.22 14.86
N HIS A 317 8.01 10.03 14.11
CA HIS A 317 8.66 8.74 13.89
C HIS A 317 7.74 7.66 13.30
N ARG A 318 6.86 8.06 12.36
CA ARG A 318 5.86 7.18 11.73
C ARG A 318 5.83 7.39 10.22
N LEU A 319 5.31 6.39 9.50
CA LEU A 319 5.07 6.49 8.06
C LEU A 319 3.74 7.20 7.81
N CYS A 320 3.70 8.06 6.80
CA CYS A 320 2.53 8.84 6.43
C CYS A 320 2.35 8.85 4.92
N VAL A 321 1.11 8.67 4.47
CA VAL A 321 0.67 8.97 3.10
C VAL A 321 0.06 10.36 3.11
N PHE A 322 0.59 11.29 2.32
CA PHE A 322 0.04 12.65 2.23
C PHE A 322 -1.04 12.76 1.15
N SER A 323 -0.75 12.21 -0.02
CA SER A 323 -1.64 12.14 -1.17
C SER A 323 -1.93 10.68 -1.54
N ALA A 324 -3.14 10.41 -2.04
CA ALA A 324 -3.54 9.08 -2.48
C ALA A 324 -4.18 9.13 -3.88
N PRO A 325 -3.38 9.36 -4.92
CA PRO A 325 -3.87 9.36 -6.29
C PRO A 325 -3.98 7.93 -6.84
N THR A 326 -4.75 7.80 -7.91
CA THR A 326 -4.80 6.60 -8.76
C THR A 326 -3.88 6.80 -9.96
N LEU A 327 -3.66 5.75 -10.75
CA LEU A 327 -2.78 5.80 -11.90
C LEU A 327 -3.35 6.63 -13.07
N GLN A 328 -4.67 6.87 -13.08
CA GLN A 328 -5.35 7.58 -14.16
C GLN A 328 -4.84 9.02 -14.33
N ILE A 329 -4.54 9.39 -15.58
CA ILE A 329 -4.41 10.80 -16.00
C ILE A 329 -5.56 11.12 -16.95
N PHE A 330 -6.14 12.30 -16.79
CA PHE A 330 -7.05 12.89 -17.77
C PHE A 330 -6.25 13.67 -18.81
N SER A 331 -6.51 13.39 -20.09
CA SER A 331 -5.89 14.09 -21.21
C SER A 331 -6.18 15.59 -21.11
N ARG A 332 -5.15 16.41 -21.33
CA ARG A 332 -5.28 17.86 -21.46
C ARG A 332 -5.80 18.19 -22.87
N ASP A 333 -7.05 17.85 -23.16
CA ASP A 333 -7.64 18.36 -24.40
C ASP A 333 -7.87 19.86 -24.29
N VAL A 334 -7.56 20.57 -25.37
CA VAL A 334 -7.43 22.04 -25.44
C VAL A 334 -8.72 22.77 -25.01
N ASP A 335 -9.89 22.11 -25.09
CA ASP A 335 -11.20 22.66 -24.74
C ASP A 335 -11.74 22.20 -23.37
N HIS A 336 -11.14 21.19 -22.75
CA HIS A 336 -11.51 20.72 -21.41
C HIS A 336 -10.37 21.02 -20.43
N ALA A 337 -10.36 22.24 -19.88
CA ALA A 337 -9.62 22.50 -18.65
C ALA A 337 -10.01 21.44 -17.60
N PHE A 338 -9.03 20.87 -16.88
CA PHE A 338 -9.24 19.85 -15.84
C PHE A 338 -10.51 20.14 -15.03
N THR A 339 -11.57 19.35 -15.21
CA THR A 339 -12.78 19.54 -14.45
C THR A 339 -12.46 19.14 -13.02
N SER A 340 -12.96 19.87 -12.02
CA SER A 340 -12.78 19.47 -10.62
C SER A 340 -13.24 18.02 -10.37
N ASN A 341 -14.21 17.55 -11.16
CA ASN A 341 -14.73 16.17 -11.13
C ASN A 341 -13.69 15.13 -11.56
N ASP A 342 -12.88 15.44 -12.57
CA ASP A 342 -11.87 14.52 -13.10
C ASP A 342 -10.83 14.23 -12.03
N ARG A 343 -10.36 15.28 -11.33
CA ARG A 343 -9.44 15.11 -10.19
C ARG A 343 -10.03 14.28 -9.06
N LEU A 344 -11.32 14.42 -8.79
CA LEU A 344 -12.00 13.59 -7.78
C LEU A 344 -12.05 12.12 -8.23
N ALA A 345 -12.31 11.86 -9.50
CA ALA A 345 -12.35 10.51 -10.06
C ALA A 345 -10.97 9.82 -10.07
N ALA A 346 -9.86 10.57 -10.19
CA ALA A 346 -8.50 10.05 -10.08
C ALA A 346 -7.98 9.94 -8.63
N SER A 347 -8.80 10.19 -7.60
CA SER A 347 -8.38 10.12 -6.21
C SER A 347 -8.86 8.83 -5.55
N LEU A 348 -7.92 8.05 -5.02
CA LEU A 348 -8.17 6.72 -4.48
C LEU A 348 -9.23 6.69 -3.34
N PRO A 349 -9.25 7.65 -2.38
CA PRO A 349 -10.30 7.69 -1.35
C PRO A 349 -11.72 7.78 -1.91
N TYR A 350 -11.91 8.53 -3.00
CA TYR A 350 -13.22 8.69 -3.62
C TYR A 350 -13.58 7.49 -4.50
N VAL A 351 -12.60 6.84 -5.13
CA VAL A 351 -12.82 5.56 -5.82
C VAL A 351 -13.26 4.47 -4.83
N TYR A 352 -12.66 4.38 -3.64
CA TYR A 352 -13.14 3.47 -2.59
C TYR A 352 -14.58 3.78 -2.13
N LEU A 353 -14.93 5.06 -2.02
CA LEU A 353 -16.29 5.47 -1.66
C LEU A 353 -17.31 5.03 -2.70
N VAL A 354 -17.04 5.32 -3.99
CA VAL A 354 -17.90 4.89 -5.10
C VAL A 354 -18.00 3.36 -5.16
N SER A 355 -16.86 2.68 -5.01
CA SER A 355 -16.78 1.22 -5.02
C SER A 355 -17.68 0.59 -3.96
N ARG A 356 -17.63 1.11 -2.73
CA ARG A 356 -18.44 0.60 -1.64
C ARG A 356 -19.92 0.89 -1.81
N ILE A 357 -20.28 2.05 -2.38
CA ILE A 357 -21.67 2.37 -2.74
C ILE A 357 -22.16 1.39 -3.82
N ALA A 358 -21.34 1.07 -4.83
CA ALA A 358 -21.68 0.09 -5.85
C ALA A 358 -21.90 -1.30 -5.27
N HIS A 359 -21.09 -1.72 -4.29
CA HIS A 359 -21.28 -2.97 -3.54
C HIS A 359 -22.63 -3.00 -2.82
N TYR A 360 -22.96 -1.95 -2.06
CA TYR A 360 -24.25 -1.87 -1.37
C TYR A 360 -25.42 -1.85 -2.35
N GLN A 361 -25.31 -1.07 -3.43
CA GLN A 361 -26.35 -0.99 -4.46
C GLN A 361 -26.61 -2.35 -5.10
N LYS A 362 -25.56 -3.12 -5.44
CA LYS A 362 -25.70 -4.47 -6.00
C LYS A 362 -26.45 -5.40 -5.05
N VAL A 363 -26.14 -5.37 -3.75
CA VAL A 363 -26.81 -6.19 -2.73
C VAL A 363 -28.28 -5.79 -2.56
N ILE A 364 -28.55 -4.48 -2.36
CA ILE A 364 -29.92 -3.96 -2.20
C ILE A 364 -30.79 -4.29 -3.42
N GLN A 365 -30.26 -4.09 -4.63
CA GLN A 365 -31.02 -4.37 -5.84
C GLN A 365 -31.27 -5.86 -6.03
N ARG A 366 -30.31 -6.71 -5.68
CA ARG A 366 -30.47 -8.18 -5.76
C ARG A 366 -31.58 -8.67 -4.83
N GLU A 367 -31.70 -8.11 -3.62
CA GLU A 367 -32.80 -8.43 -2.68
C GLU A 367 -34.16 -7.95 -3.18
N ASN A 368 -34.18 -6.89 -3.99
CA ASN A 368 -35.41 -6.33 -4.56
C ASN A 368 -35.91 -7.08 -5.82
N VAL A 369 -35.11 -7.95 -6.43
CA VAL A 369 -35.51 -8.73 -7.61
C VAL A 369 -36.71 -9.63 -7.27
N GLY A 370 -37.78 -9.52 -8.06
CA GLY A 370 -39.01 -10.28 -7.87
C GLY A 370 -40.08 -9.57 -7.03
N THR A 371 -39.77 -8.40 -6.45
CA THR A 371 -40.78 -7.55 -5.82
C THR A 371 -41.56 -6.74 -6.86
N VAL A 372 -42.84 -6.47 -6.57
CA VAL A 372 -43.68 -5.63 -7.43
C VAL A 372 -43.44 -4.17 -7.03
N LYS A 373 -42.53 -3.50 -7.74
CA LYS A 373 -42.18 -2.09 -7.50
C LYS A 373 -42.23 -1.28 -8.78
N GLU A 374 -42.75 -0.05 -8.67
CA GLU A 374 -42.68 0.96 -9.73
C GLU A 374 -41.37 1.75 -9.65
N SER A 375 -40.97 2.39 -10.76
CA SER A 375 -39.78 3.25 -10.82
C SER A 375 -39.70 4.28 -9.69
N THR A 376 -40.83 4.93 -9.37
CA THR A 376 -40.91 5.92 -8.28
C THR A 376 -40.64 5.33 -6.90
N GLN A 377 -41.04 4.07 -6.66
CA GLN A 377 -40.82 3.39 -5.40
C GLN A 377 -39.34 3.01 -5.23
N ILE A 378 -38.72 2.51 -6.30
CA ILE A 378 -37.27 2.20 -6.32
C ILE A 378 -36.46 3.48 -6.10
N GLU A 379 -36.84 4.58 -6.75
CA GLU A 379 -36.17 5.87 -6.58
C GLU A 379 -36.25 6.37 -5.13
N ASN A 380 -37.43 6.32 -4.51
CA ASN A 380 -37.60 6.75 -3.13
C ASN A 380 -36.82 5.87 -2.14
N GLU A 381 -36.80 4.55 -2.33
CA GLU A 381 -36.04 3.63 -1.48
C GLU A 381 -34.53 3.88 -1.55
N LEU A 382 -34.00 4.00 -2.76
CA LEU A 382 -32.58 4.31 -2.97
C LEU A 382 -32.22 5.70 -2.45
N ARG A 383 -33.12 6.68 -2.62
CA ARG A 383 -32.94 8.03 -2.09
C ARG A 383 -32.91 8.02 -0.57
N ASP A 384 -33.84 7.34 0.08
CA ASP A 384 -33.91 7.22 1.54
C ASP A 384 -32.70 6.48 2.11
N TRP A 385 -32.22 5.46 1.40
CA TRP A 385 -30.96 4.81 1.73
C TRP A 385 -29.76 5.76 1.60
N LEU A 386 -29.64 6.48 0.48
CA LEU A 386 -28.54 7.41 0.23
C LEU A 386 -28.53 8.56 1.25
N GLN A 387 -29.70 9.05 1.65
CA GLN A 387 -29.83 10.12 2.66
C GLN A 387 -29.31 9.69 4.04
N LYS A 388 -29.29 8.38 4.36
CA LYS A 388 -28.65 7.88 5.60
C LYS A 388 -27.13 8.06 5.58
N LEU A 389 -26.52 8.27 4.43
CA LEU A 389 -25.08 8.50 4.26
C LEU A 389 -24.72 9.99 4.15
N VAL A 390 -25.72 10.87 4.05
CA VAL A 390 -25.55 12.31 3.81
C VAL A 390 -25.67 13.10 5.10
N THR A 391 -24.74 14.04 5.31
CA THR A 391 -24.85 15.02 6.40
C THR A 391 -25.35 16.37 5.91
N LYS A 392 -26.45 16.86 6.52
CA LYS A 392 -27.05 18.18 6.22
C LYS A 392 -26.44 19.34 7.02
N MET A 393 -25.55 19.04 7.97
CA MET A 393 -24.87 20.07 8.75
C MET A 393 -23.85 20.82 7.86
N PRO A 394 -23.80 22.16 7.90
CA PRO A 394 -22.91 22.94 7.05
C PRO A 394 -21.42 22.77 7.42
N ASP A 395 -21.13 22.54 8.71
CA ASP A 395 -19.78 22.25 9.20
C ASP A 395 -19.78 21.11 10.24
N PRO A 396 -19.87 19.84 9.79
CA PRO A 396 -19.85 18.70 10.68
C PRO A 396 -18.44 18.47 11.23
N SER A 397 -18.35 17.97 12.47
CA SER A 397 -17.07 17.55 13.06
C SER A 397 -16.41 16.43 12.24
N LEU A 398 -15.09 16.25 12.38
CA LEU A 398 -14.35 15.23 11.63
C LEU A 398 -14.97 13.84 11.81
N GLU A 399 -15.33 13.46 13.04
CA GLU A 399 -15.92 12.15 13.34
C GLU A 399 -17.25 11.92 12.59
N ILE A 400 -18.08 12.97 12.50
CA ILE A 400 -19.35 12.91 11.78
C ILE A 400 -19.10 12.83 10.28
N ARG A 401 -18.13 13.57 9.73
CA ARG A 401 -17.72 13.48 8.31
C ARG A 401 -17.23 12.09 7.94
N SER A 402 -16.55 11.41 8.87
CA SER A 402 -16.04 10.06 8.65
C SER A 402 -17.13 9.00 8.63
N ARG A 403 -18.17 9.14 9.48
CA ARG A 403 -19.32 8.22 9.48
C ARG A 403 -20.28 8.49 8.31
N TYR A 404 -20.43 9.75 7.91
CA TYR A 404 -21.29 10.20 6.82
C TYR A 404 -20.46 10.82 5.70
N PRO A 405 -19.94 10.00 4.77
CA PRO A 405 -18.94 10.44 3.79
C PRO A 405 -19.50 11.39 2.72
N LEU A 406 -20.81 11.51 2.59
CA LEU A 406 -21.48 12.32 1.56
C LEU A 406 -21.99 13.64 2.11
N ARG A 407 -21.85 14.69 1.30
CA ARG A 407 -22.46 16.01 1.49
C ARG A 407 -23.84 16.10 0.83
N GLY A 408 -24.05 15.37 -0.26
CA GLY A 408 -25.29 15.34 -1.00
C GLY A 408 -25.33 14.21 -2.01
N GLY A 409 -26.52 13.96 -2.56
CA GLY A 409 -26.69 13.00 -3.63
C GLY A 409 -28.09 13.06 -4.24
N LEU A 410 -28.16 12.65 -5.50
CA LEU A 410 -29.38 12.57 -6.31
C LEU A 410 -29.49 11.17 -6.89
N VAL A 411 -30.70 10.66 -6.98
CA VAL A 411 -31.01 9.36 -7.57
C VAL A 411 -32.16 9.56 -8.54
N ASP A 412 -31.94 9.23 -9.80
CA ASP A 412 -32.95 9.25 -10.84
C ASP A 412 -33.13 7.81 -11.36
N VAL A 413 -34.37 7.31 -11.42
CA VAL A 413 -34.67 5.97 -11.94
C VAL A 413 -35.56 6.09 -13.17
N MET A 414 -35.13 5.50 -14.28
CA MET A 414 -35.86 5.50 -15.55
C MET A 414 -36.18 4.07 -15.96
N GLU A 415 -37.41 3.82 -16.42
CA GLU A 415 -37.79 2.51 -16.98
C GLU A 415 -37.17 2.34 -18.37
N ASP A 416 -36.69 1.14 -18.67
CA ASP A 416 -36.25 0.80 -20.02
C ASP A 416 -37.48 0.56 -20.90
N PRO A 417 -37.76 1.41 -21.91
CA PRO A 417 -38.92 1.24 -22.78
C PRO A 417 -38.85 -0.05 -23.62
N GLY A 418 -37.66 -0.62 -23.83
CA GLY A 418 -37.46 -1.85 -24.56
C GLY A 418 -37.68 -3.12 -23.74
N ASN A 419 -37.54 -3.04 -22.41
CA ASN A 419 -37.56 -4.20 -21.52
C ASN A 419 -38.40 -3.89 -20.27
N PRO A 420 -39.72 -4.22 -20.28
CA PRO A 420 -40.58 -4.02 -19.11
C PRO A 420 -40.03 -4.73 -17.87
N GLY A 421 -39.94 -4.01 -16.75
CA GLY A 421 -39.38 -4.50 -15.50
C GLY A 421 -37.86 -4.26 -15.33
N PHE A 422 -37.18 -3.72 -16.34
CA PHE A 422 -35.81 -3.25 -16.22
C PHE A 422 -35.78 -1.74 -15.98
N PHE A 423 -34.93 -1.32 -15.04
CA PHE A 423 -34.79 0.06 -14.61
C PHE A 423 -33.34 0.51 -14.71
N ASN A 424 -33.12 1.69 -15.29
CA ASN A 424 -31.84 2.37 -15.32
C ASN A 424 -31.76 3.34 -14.14
N VAL A 425 -30.83 3.08 -13.23
CA VAL A 425 -30.59 3.92 -12.05
C VAL A 425 -29.38 4.82 -12.31
N ARG A 426 -29.58 6.14 -12.24
CA ARG A 426 -28.50 7.12 -12.25
C ARG A 426 -28.35 7.70 -10.84
N MET A 427 -27.22 7.42 -10.20
CA MET A 427 -26.88 7.97 -8.89
C MET A 427 -25.76 9.00 -9.04
N VAL A 428 -25.99 10.22 -8.56
CA VAL A 428 -25.00 11.30 -8.50
C VAL A 428 -24.68 11.55 -7.04
N ILE A 429 -23.41 11.43 -6.66
CA ILE A 429 -22.97 11.60 -5.27
C ILE A 429 -21.98 12.76 -5.15
N GLN A 430 -22.07 13.51 -4.06
CA GLN A 430 -21.15 14.59 -3.73
C GLN A 430 -20.43 14.28 -2.42
N PRO A 431 -19.11 13.96 -2.44
CA PRO A 431 -18.35 13.67 -1.23
C PRO A 431 -17.92 14.95 -0.50
N HIS A 432 -17.47 14.78 0.75
CA HIS A 432 -16.74 15.84 1.45
C HIS A 432 -15.34 16.00 0.84
N LEU A 433 -15.02 17.22 0.39
CA LEU A 433 -13.70 17.54 -0.15
C LEU A 433 -12.67 17.59 0.97
N GLN A 434 -11.55 16.88 0.78
CA GLN A 434 -10.40 16.95 1.66
C GLN A 434 -9.36 17.91 1.10
N LEU A 435 -8.53 18.49 1.97
CA LEU A 435 -7.49 19.44 1.58
C LEU A 435 -6.33 18.71 0.88
N GLU A 436 -5.99 19.13 -0.33
CA GLU A 436 -4.87 18.57 -1.10
C GLU A 436 -3.66 19.50 -1.18
N GLY A 437 -3.88 20.82 -1.20
CA GLY A 437 -2.81 21.80 -1.27
C GLY A 437 -3.33 23.22 -1.08
N VAL A 438 -2.44 24.11 -0.65
CA VAL A 438 -2.73 25.54 -0.48
C VAL A 438 -1.57 26.34 -1.04
N ASN A 439 -1.86 27.20 -2.02
CA ASN A 439 -0.90 28.21 -2.46
C ASN A 439 -1.06 29.43 -1.56
N ALA A 440 -0.06 29.70 -0.72
CA ALA A 440 -0.04 30.85 0.15
C ALA A 440 0.94 31.90 -0.40
N GLU A 441 0.41 33.06 -0.79
CA GLU A 441 1.21 34.24 -1.12
C GLU A 441 1.28 35.17 0.10
N LEU A 442 2.49 35.47 0.55
CA LEU A 442 2.73 36.36 1.70
C LEU A 442 3.17 37.72 1.20
N THR A 443 2.31 38.73 1.38
CA THR A 443 2.60 40.12 1.02
C THR A 443 2.71 40.97 2.27
N LEU A 444 3.87 41.62 2.47
CA LEU A 444 4.08 42.55 3.57
C LEU A 444 3.49 43.93 3.19
N LEU A 445 2.50 44.39 3.93
CA LEU A 445 1.88 45.69 3.71
C LEU A 445 2.02 46.55 4.97
N SER A 446 2.36 47.84 4.79
CA SER A 446 2.48 48.80 5.90
C SER A 446 1.13 49.17 6.53
N LYS A 447 0.04 49.00 5.79
CA LYS A 447 -1.35 49.06 6.28
C LYS A 447 -2.15 47.95 5.62
N LEU A 448 -2.95 47.25 6.42
CA LEU A 448 -3.86 46.24 5.89
C LEU A 448 -4.86 46.91 4.92
N PRO A 449 -5.11 46.31 3.75
CA PRO A 449 -6.14 46.80 2.86
C PRO A 449 -7.49 46.69 3.57
N ARG A 450 -8.24 47.79 3.63
CA ARG A 450 -9.63 47.72 4.08
C ARG A 450 -10.38 46.85 3.08
N LYS A 451 -11.03 45.78 3.56
CA LYS A 451 -11.99 45.00 2.77
C LYS A 451 -12.93 46.00 2.09
N LYS A 452 -12.97 46.00 0.75
CA LYS A 452 -14.11 46.60 0.04
C LYS A 452 -15.31 45.73 0.41
N GLU A 453 -16.28 46.33 1.10
CA GLU A 453 -17.58 45.70 1.37
C GLU A 453 -18.33 45.39 0.07
#